data_AF-A0A517WF93-F1
#
_entry.id   AF-A0A517WF93-F1
#
_cell.length_a   1.000
_cell.length_b   1.000
_cell.length_c   1.000
_cell.angle_alpha   90.00
_cell.angle_beta   90.00
_cell.angle_gamma   90.00
#
_symmetry.space_group_name_H-M   'P 1'
#
loop_
_entity.id
_entity.type
_entity.pdbx_description
1 polymer ?
#
loop_
_entity_poly.entity_id
_entity_poly.type
_entity_poly.pdbx_seq_one_letter_code
_entity_poly.pdbx_strand_id
1 'polypeptide(L)'
;MANEMDPNSNQPAPDQDARLYVPINDAENITIFVKTSSSKEYCFSKFPGEDHFHLLMHGEIVVTNGHDLHCVDCALRHGFLTRDRLNWQHQSRS
;
A
#
# COMPACT_ATOMS: atom_id res chain seq x y z
N MET A 1 -25.73 21.78 -36.06
CA MET A 1 -24.44 22.16 -35.46
C MET A 1 -23.97 20.93 -34.69
N ALA A 2 -23.01 20.20 -35.25
CA ALA A 2 -22.53 18.94 -34.68
C ALA A 2 -21.64 19.24 -33.47
N ASN A 3 -21.93 18.62 -32.32
CA ASN A 3 -20.99 18.60 -31.20
C ASN A 3 -19.83 17.70 -31.60
N GLU A 4 -18.70 18.32 -31.90
CA GLU A 4 -17.43 17.65 -32.13
C GLU A 4 -16.98 17.00 -30.81
N MET A 5 -16.92 15.67 -30.79
CA MET A 5 -16.33 14.90 -29.70
C MET A 5 -14.81 15.04 -29.79
N ASP A 6 -14.19 15.63 -28.77
CA ASP A 6 -12.74 15.67 -28.59
C ASP A 6 -12.17 14.24 -28.53
N PRO A 7 -11.28 13.83 -29.46
CA PRO A 7 -10.79 12.46 -29.52
C PRO A 7 -9.54 12.19 -28.66
N ASN A 8 -9.18 13.10 -27.74
CA ASN A 8 -7.92 13.00 -27.00
C ASN A 8 -8.10 12.99 -25.49
N SER A 9 -8.77 11.95 -24.98
CA SER A 9 -8.78 11.59 -23.56
C SER A 9 -7.57 10.73 -23.15
N ASN A 10 -6.51 10.69 -23.97
CA ASN A 10 -5.30 9.91 -23.71
C ASN A 10 -4.22 10.73 -22.99
N GLN A 11 -4.62 11.58 -22.03
CA GLN A 11 -3.66 12.17 -21.11
C GLN A 11 -3.15 11.04 -20.19
N PRO A 12 -1.84 10.76 -20.14
CA PRO A 12 -1.32 9.87 -19.11
C PRO A 12 -1.72 10.47 -17.76
N ALA A 13 -2.27 9.62 -16.88
CA ALA A 13 -2.55 10.01 -15.51
C ALA A 13 -1.30 10.71 -14.95
N PRO A 14 -1.43 11.82 -14.20
CA PRO A 14 -0.27 12.50 -13.63
C PRO A 14 0.58 11.47 -12.91
N ASP A 15 1.90 11.50 -13.16
CA ASP A 15 2.91 10.61 -12.58
C ASP A 15 2.67 10.50 -11.08
N GLN A 16 1.95 9.45 -10.67
CA GLN A 16 1.51 9.30 -9.29
C GLN A 16 2.76 8.98 -8.50
N ASP A 17 3.15 9.89 -7.60
CA ASP A 17 4.30 9.68 -6.70
C ASP A 17 4.14 8.32 -6.01
N ALA A 18 4.95 7.34 -6.43
CA ALA A 18 4.84 5.95 -5.99
C ALA A 18 5.50 5.72 -4.63
N ARG A 19 6.00 6.78 -3.99
CA ARG A 19 6.64 6.71 -2.68
C ARG A 19 5.64 6.28 -1.62
N LEU A 20 6.12 5.40 -0.76
CA LEU A 20 5.42 4.93 0.42
C LEU A 20 6.22 5.35 1.66
N TYR A 21 5.51 5.71 2.70
CA TYR A 21 6.04 6.14 3.98
C TYR A 21 5.45 5.27 5.07
N VAL A 22 6.22 5.00 6.12
CA VAL A 22 5.68 4.47 7.37
C VAL A 22 5.19 5.67 8.20
N PRO A 23 3.99 5.63 8.80
CA PRO A 23 3.58 6.67 9.73
C PRO A 23 4.60 6.83 10.85
N ILE A 24 4.97 8.07 11.14
CA ILE A 24 6.02 8.39 12.11
C ILE A 24 5.80 7.79 13.51
N ASN A 25 4.55 7.64 13.96
CA ASN A 25 4.24 7.07 15.27
C ASN A 25 4.46 5.55 15.34
N ASP A 26 4.51 4.88 14.19
CA ASP A 26 4.64 3.43 14.09
C ASP A 26 5.99 3.01 13.49
N ALA A 27 6.84 3.97 13.13
CA ALA A 27 8.10 3.73 12.43
C ALA A 27 9.05 2.78 13.16
N GLU A 28 9.01 2.74 14.49
CA GLU A 28 9.82 1.84 15.31
C GLU A 28 9.24 0.42 15.42
N ASN A 29 7.94 0.25 15.14
CA ASN A 29 7.22 -1.01 15.30
C ASN A 29 6.94 -1.73 13.96
N ILE A 30 7.28 -1.10 12.84
CA ILE A 30 7.06 -1.64 11.50
C ILE A 30 8.37 -2.12 10.89
N THR A 31 8.39 -3.38 10.46
CA THR A 31 9.47 -3.97 9.68
C THR A 31 9.02 -4.17 8.24
N ILE A 32 9.87 -3.78 7.29
CA ILE A 32 9.66 -3.96 5.85
C ILE A 32 10.79 -4.80 5.29
N PHE A 33 10.45 -5.84 4.54
CA PHE A 33 11.43 -6.72 3.91
C PHE A 33 10.92 -7.26 2.58
N VAL A 34 11.82 -7.75 1.74
CA VAL A 34 11.47 -8.48 0.52
C VAL A 34 11.37 -9.96 0.87
N LYS A 35 10.24 -10.61 0.57
CA LYS A 35 10.07 -12.04 0.79
C LYS A 35 10.97 -12.84 -0.14
N THR A 36 11.95 -13.55 0.42
CA THR A 36 12.89 -14.38 -0.35
C THR A 36 12.62 -15.88 -0.22
N SER A 37 11.81 -16.29 0.75
CA SER A 37 11.42 -17.69 0.92
C SER A 37 10.50 -18.15 -0.22
N SER A 38 10.61 -19.41 -0.60
CA SER A 38 9.68 -20.09 -1.52
C SER A 38 8.48 -20.71 -0.79
N SER A 39 8.43 -20.60 0.55
CA SER A 39 7.31 -21.07 1.37
C SER A 39 6.02 -20.32 1.04
N LYS A 40 4.91 -21.03 1.10
CA LYS A 40 3.58 -20.46 0.91
C LYS A 40 3.17 -19.71 2.19
N GLU A 41 3.20 -18.39 2.14
CA GLU A 41 2.82 -17.51 3.25
C GLU A 41 1.72 -16.57 2.77
N TYR A 42 0.81 -16.18 3.65
CA TYR A 42 -0.34 -15.37 3.28
C TYR A 42 -0.37 -14.08 4.09
N CYS A 43 -0.92 -13.03 3.48
CA CYS A 43 -1.30 -11.81 4.16
C CYS A 43 -2.32 -12.15 5.27
N PHE A 44 -2.16 -11.56 6.44
CA PHE A 44 -3.06 -11.75 7.58
C PHE A 44 -4.45 -11.11 7.35
N SER A 45 -4.58 -10.21 6.37
CA SER A 45 -5.84 -9.51 6.09
C SER A 45 -6.43 -9.86 4.73
N LYS A 46 -7.76 -9.70 4.63
CA LYS A 46 -8.53 -9.74 3.40
C LYS A 46 -9.27 -8.43 3.21
N PHE A 47 -9.60 -8.09 1.97
CA PHE A 47 -10.57 -7.03 1.72
C PHE A 47 -11.97 -7.45 2.20
N PRO A 48 -12.84 -6.51 2.61
CA PRO A 48 -14.22 -6.84 2.90
C PRO A 48 -14.88 -7.41 1.65
N GLY A 49 -15.40 -8.64 1.74
CA GLY A 49 -15.98 -9.36 0.60
C GLY A 49 -15.01 -10.28 -0.17
N GLU A 50 -13.75 -10.38 0.25
CA GLU A 50 -12.83 -11.40 -0.27
C GLU A 50 -12.94 -12.73 0.48
N ASP A 51 -13.01 -13.82 -0.27
CA ASP A 51 -13.11 -15.17 0.30
C ASP A 51 -11.74 -15.76 0.71
N HIS A 52 -10.63 -15.21 0.21
CA HIS A 52 -9.29 -15.77 0.40
C HIS A 52 -8.27 -14.73 0.86
N PHE A 53 -7.24 -15.18 1.56
CA PHE A 53 -6.10 -14.34 1.94
C PHE A 53 -5.17 -14.17 0.75
N HIS A 54 -4.53 -13.00 0.64
CA HIS A 54 -3.54 -12.77 -0.42
C HIS A 54 -2.33 -13.65 -0.20
N LEU A 55 -1.92 -14.37 -1.25
CA LEU A 55 -0.69 -15.12 -1.24
C LEU A 55 0.50 -14.16 -1.38
N LEU A 56 1.45 -14.21 -0.44
CA LEU A 56 2.67 -13.40 -0.51
C LEU A 56 3.68 -14.09 -1.42
N MET A 57 4.13 -13.36 -2.44
CA MET A 57 4.96 -13.89 -3.52
C MET A 57 6.45 -13.70 -3.24
N HIS A 58 7.28 -14.59 -3.79
CA HIS A 58 8.72 -14.38 -3.78
C HIS A 58 9.06 -13.08 -4.53
N GLY A 59 9.88 -12.23 -3.92
CA GLY A 59 10.22 -10.90 -4.41
C GLY A 59 9.22 -9.80 -4.01
N GLU A 60 8.12 -10.13 -3.33
CA GLU A 60 7.16 -9.14 -2.87
C GLU A 60 7.68 -8.38 -1.64
N ILE A 61 7.38 -7.08 -1.58
CA ILE A 61 7.59 -6.27 -0.37
C ILE A 61 6.51 -6.64 0.64
N VAL A 62 6.94 -7.10 1.81
CA VAL A 62 6.08 -7.49 2.93
C VAL A 62 6.30 -6.53 4.08
N VAL A 63 5.19 -6.16 4.73
CA VAL A 63 5.16 -5.31 5.91
C VAL A 63 4.72 -6.14 7.10
N THR A 64 5.35 -5.97 8.25
CA THR A 64 4.94 -6.62 9.48
C THR A 64 5.10 -5.72 10.69
N ASN A 65 4.21 -5.89 11.67
CA ASN A 65 4.30 -5.30 13.00
C ASN A 65 4.95 -6.24 14.04
N GLY A 66 5.61 -7.31 13.57
CA GLY A 66 6.23 -8.35 14.39
C GLY A 66 5.36 -9.59 14.62
N HIS A 67 4.05 -9.51 14.37
CA HIS A 67 3.13 -10.63 14.53
C HIS A 67 2.48 -11.05 13.20
N ASP A 68 1.98 -10.06 12.47
CA ASP A 68 1.18 -10.28 11.27
C ASP A 68 1.95 -9.85 10.01
N LEU A 69 1.81 -10.63 8.94
CA LEU A 69 2.38 -10.30 7.63
C LEU A 69 1.32 -9.63 6.77
N HIS A 70 1.69 -8.55 6.08
CA HIS A 70 0.81 -7.80 5.21
C HIS A 70 1.46 -7.56 3.84
N CYS A 71 0.69 -7.76 2.77
CA CYS A 71 1.03 -7.21 1.46
C CYS A 71 0.94 -5.68 1.49
N VAL A 72 1.57 -5.00 0.53
CA VAL A 72 1.59 -3.53 0.45
C VAL A 72 0.19 -2.92 0.45
N ASP A 73 -0.76 -3.51 -0.30
CA ASP A 73 -2.12 -2.98 -0.40
C ASP A 73 -2.89 -3.08 0.92
N CYS A 74 -2.76 -4.20 1.63
CA CYS A 74 -3.34 -4.34 2.96
C CYS A 74 -2.65 -3.42 3.97
N ALA A 75 -1.32 -3.29 3.90
CA ALA A 75 -0.58 -2.39 4.78
C ALA A 75 -1.02 -0.93 4.61
N LEU A 76 -1.26 -0.48 3.38
CA LEU A 76 -1.82 0.84 3.08
C LEU A 76 -3.23 1.01 3.65
N ARG A 77 -4.11 0.02 3.46
CA ARG A 77 -5.49 0.08 3.95
C ARG A 77 -5.58 0.12 5.48
N HIS A 78 -4.70 -0.60 6.16
CA HIS A 78 -4.62 -0.62 7.64
C HIS A 78 -3.81 0.53 8.21
N GLY A 79 -3.22 1.37 7.36
CA GLY A 79 -2.46 2.54 7.78
C GLY A 79 -1.02 2.26 8.21
N PHE A 80 -0.51 1.02 8.12
CA PHE A 80 0.91 0.72 8.36
C PHE A 80 1.84 1.37 7.33
N LEU A 81 1.29 1.66 6.14
CA LEU A 81 1.92 2.49 5.12
C LEU A 81 1.00 3.65 4.75
N THR A 82 1.59 4.74 4.26
CA THR A 82 0.88 5.89 3.72
C THR A 82 1.56 6.43 2.47
N ARG A 83 0.78 7.05 1.58
CA ARG A 83 1.29 7.86 0.47
C ARG A 83 1.48 9.33 0.86
N ASP A 84 1.08 9.72 2.06
CA ASP A 84 1.24 11.09 2.56
C ASP A 84 2.70 11.37 2.94
N ARG A 85 3.39 12.07 2.04
CA ARG A 85 4.75 12.55 2.24
C ARG A 85 4.90 13.50 3.44
N LEU A 86 3.83 14.21 3.80
CA LEU A 86 3.82 15.18 4.90
C LEU A 86 3.20 14.60 6.18
N ASN A 87 3.09 13.27 6.31
CA ASN A 87 2.53 12.62 7.51
C ASN A 87 3.23 13.04 8.82
N TRP A 88 4.50 13.47 8.74
CA TRP A 88 5.25 14.02 9.87
C TRP A 88 4.79 15.42 10.31
N GLN A 89 4.18 16.22 9.42
CA GLN A 89 3.69 17.58 9.73
C GLN A 89 2.23 17.58 10.19
N HIS A 90 1.41 16.64 9.71
CA HIS A 90 -0.02 16.59 10.00
C HIS A 90 -0.36 16.10 11.44
N GLN A 91 0.63 16.00 12.34
CA GLN A 91 0.44 15.64 13.75
C GLN A 91 -0.34 16.67 14.59
N SER A 92 -0.70 17.84 14.05
CA SER A 92 -1.41 18.86 14.83
C SER A 92 -2.94 18.70 14.75
N ARG A 93 -3.47 17.80 15.59
CA ARG A 93 -4.74 17.91 16.36
C ARG A 93 -5.20 16.52 16.80
N SER A 94 -4.75 16.10 17.97
CA SER A 94 -5.58 15.33 18.90
C SER A 94 -5.81 16.16 20.15
#